data_AF-A0A0B2SIJ9-F1
#
_entry.id   AF-A0A0B2SIJ9-F1
#
_cell.length_a   1.000
_cell.length_b   1.000
_cell.length_c   1.000
_cell.angle_alpha   90.00
_cell.angle_beta   90.00
_cell.angle_gamma   90.00
#
_symmetry.space_group_name_H-M   'P 1'
#
loop_
_entity.id
_entity.type
_entity.pdbx_description
1 polymer ?
#
loop_
_entity_poly.entity_id
_entity_poly.type
_entity_poly.pdbx_seq_one_letter_code
_entity_poly.pdbx_strand_id
1 'polypeptide(L)' 'LRNLLDGLIDERQTAFIRNRHILHGILILNEVVDEATKRKKPTMIFKVDFEKAYDSVSWAFL' A
#
# COMPACT_ATOMS: atom_id res chain seq x y z
N LEU A 1 5.24 11.74 18.46
CA LEU A 1 5.32 10.61 17.51
C LEU A 1 3.97 10.27 16.91
N ARG A 2 2.99 9.78 17.69
CA ARG A 2 1.68 9.36 17.14
C ARG A 2 0.97 10.44 16.30
N ASN A 3 0.96 11.70 16.76
CA ASN A 3 0.35 12.82 16.02
C ASN A 3 1.14 13.26 14.77
N LEU A 4 2.41 12.87 14.65
CA LEU A 4 3.22 13.15 13.44
C LEU A 4 3.00 12.06 12.39
N LEU A 5 2.74 10.82 12.82
CA LEU A 5 2.45 9.71 11.92
C LEU A 5 1.19 9.97 11.10
N ASP A 6 0.20 10.67 11.65
CA ASP A 6 -1.03 11.02 10.93
C ASP A 6 -0.76 11.91 9.69
N GLY A 7 0.33 12.68 9.69
CA GLY A 7 0.76 13.48 8.53
C GLY A 7 1.79 12.78 7.62
N LEU A 8 2.35 11.65 8.06
CA LEU A 8 3.34 10.87 7.30
C LEU A 8 2.73 9.64 6.62
N ILE A 9 1.67 9.07 7.20
CA ILE A 9 0.99 7.87 6.71
C ILE A 9 -0.10 8.27 5.72
N ASP A 10 0.12 7.95 4.46
CA ASP A 10 -0.86 8.17 3.39
C ASP A 10 -2.10 7.29 3.58
N GLU A 11 -3.28 7.77 3.17
CA GLU A 11 -4.57 7.04 3.27
C GLU A 11 -4.56 5.66 2.57
N ARG A 12 -3.72 5.49 1.55
CA ARG A 12 -3.58 4.25 0.78
C ARG A 12 -2.73 3.19 1.49
N GLN A 13 -1.96 3.57 2.52
CA GLN A 13 -1.20 2.61 3.34
C GLN A 13 -2.15 1.92 4.32
N THR A 14 -2.49 0.66 4.09
CA THR A 14 -3.52 -0.04 4.89
C THR A 14 -2.96 -1.05 5.88
N ALA A 15 -1.75 -1.57 5.65
CA ALA A 15 -1.16 -2.59 6.50
C ALA A 15 -0.74 -2.03 7.87
N PHE A 16 -0.95 -2.81 8.93
CA PHE A 16 -0.50 -2.53 10.31
C PHE A 16 -1.01 -1.21 10.93
N ILE A 17 -2.04 -0.58 10.38
CA ILE A 17 -2.64 0.66 10.91
C ILE A 17 -4.00 0.36 11.54
N ARG A 18 -4.21 0.85 12.75
CA ARG A 18 -5.49 0.68 13.46
C ARG A 18 -6.64 1.23 12.62
N ASN A 19 -7.76 0.49 12.59
CA ASN A 19 -8.96 0.83 11.82
C ASN A 19 -8.78 0.82 10.28
N ARG A 20 -7.68 0.26 9.75
CA ARG A 20 -7.53 -0.02 8.31
C ARG A 20 -7.49 -1.52 8.10
N HIS A 21 -8.30 -2.01 7.15
CA HIS A 21 -8.45 -3.42 6.86
C HIS A 21 -7.78 -3.79 5.53
N ILE A 22 -7.09 -4.93 5.50
CA ILE A 22 -6.42 -5.45 4.28
C ILE A 22 -7.39 -5.60 3.10
N LEU A 23 -8.66 -5.89 3.39
CA LEU A 23 -9.71 -6.04 2.39
C LEU A 23 -9.99 -4.75 1.61
N HIS A 24 -9.73 -3.56 2.20
CA HIS A 24 -9.90 -2.30 1.47
C HIS A 24 -8.91 -2.19 0.31
N GLY A 25 -7.65 -2.59 0.52
CA GLY A 25 -6.64 -2.59 -0.55
C GLY A 25 -6.99 -3.54 -1.69
N ILE A 26 -7.53 -4.73 -1.34
CA ILE A 26 -7.99 -5.73 -2.33
C ILE A 26 -9.18 -5.19 -3.14
N LEU A 27 -10.14 -4.54 -2.47
CA LEU A 27 -11.31 -3.95 -3.12
C LEU A 27 -10.91 -2.88 -4.14
N ILE A 28 -10.04 -1.93 -3.72
CA ILE A 28 -9.55 -0.85 -4.59
C ILE A 28 -8.82 -1.43 -5.81
N LEU A 29 -7.95 -2.42 -5.61
CA LEU A 29 -7.24 -3.06 -6.73
C LEU A 29 -8.21 -3.71 -7.72
N ASN A 30 -9.22 -4.44 -7.23
CA ASN A 30 -10.21 -5.08 -8.09
C ASN A 30 -11.00 -4.06 -8.93
N GLU A 31 -11.43 -2.96 -8.32
CA GLU A 31 -12.16 -1.91 -9.03
C GLU A 31 -11.30 -1.21 -10.09
N VAL A 32 -10.03 -0.89 -9.76
CA VAL A 32 -9.08 -0.27 -10.71
C VAL A 32 -8.81 -1.20 -11.90
N VAL A 33 -8.63 -2.50 -11.66
CA VAL A 33 -8.39 -3.49 -12.72
C VAL A 33 -9.63 -3.69 -13.59
N ASP A 34 -10.81 -3.79 -12.98
CA ASP A 34 -12.07 -3.91 -13.70
C ASP A 34 -12.33 -2.67 -14.59
N GLU A 35 -12.12 -1.46 -14.05
CA GLU A 35 -12.27 -0.21 -14.80
C GLU A 35 -11.29 -0.14 -15.98
N ALA A 36 -10.01 -0.43 -15.74
CA ALA A 36 -8.97 -0.44 -16.78
C ALA A 36 -9.32 -1.42 -17.92
N THR A 37 -9.83 -2.60 -17.55
CA THR A 37 -10.28 -3.64 -18.49
C THR A 37 -11.47 -3.15 -19.32
N LYS A 38 -12.52 -2.61 -18.67
CA LYS A 38 -13.71 -2.07 -19.35
C LYS A 38 -13.38 -0.94 -20.31
N ARG A 39 -12.42 -0.07 -19.95
CA ARG A 39 -11.96 1.04 -20.79
C ARG A 39 -10.94 0.65 -21.85
N LYS A 40 -10.52 -0.62 -21.90
CA LYS A 40 -9.44 -1.13 -22.77
C LYS A 40 -8.17 -0.29 -22.64
N LYS A 41 -7.88 0.21 -21.43
CA LYS A 41 -6.72 1.06 -21.17
C LYS A 41 -5.49 0.18 -21.00
N PRO A 42 -4.41 0.38 -21.78
CA PRO A 42 -3.15 -0.31 -21.54
C PRO A 42 -2.69 -0.07 -20.10
N THR A 43 -2.51 -1.15 -19.34
CA THR A 43 -2.25 -1.10 -17.89
C THR A 43 -1.18 -2.12 -17.53
N MET A 44 -0.29 -1.73 -16.62
CA MET A 44 0.72 -2.61 -16.00
C MET A 44 0.50 -2.61 -14.50
N ILE A 45 0.45 -3.79 -13.90
CA ILE A 45 0.43 -3.96 -12.44
C ILE A 45 1.85 -4.32 -12.01
N PHE A 46 2.44 -3.49 -11.16
CA PHE A 46 3.76 -3.74 -10.58
C PHE A 46 3.60 -4.14 -9.12
N LYS A 47 3.94 -5.39 -8.80
CA LYS A 47 3.95 -5.92 -7.43
C LYS A 47 5.39 -6.01 -6.94
N VAL A 48 5.70 -5.29 -5.86
CA VAL A 48 7.01 -5.32 -5.19
C VAL A 48 6.84 -5.78 -3.75
N ASP A 49 7.81 -6.53 -3.25
CA ASP A 49 7.89 -7.00 -1.87
C ASP A 49 9.35 -6.94 -1.40
N PHE A 50 9.59 -6.77 -0.11
CA PHE A 50 10.92 -6.71 0.47
C PHE A 50 11.27 -8.03 1.15
N GLU A 51 12.39 -8.63 0.79
CA GLU A 51 12.93 -9.76 1.54
C GLU A 51 13.35 -9.29 2.94
N LYS A 52 12.72 -9.87 3.98
CA LYS A 52 13.05 -9.61 5.39
C LYS A 52 13.19 -8.12 5.70
N ALA A 53 12.11 -7.36 5.48
CA ALA A 53 12.12 -5.90 5.57
C ALA A 53 12.75 -5.32 6.85
N TYR A 54 12.55 -5.98 8.01
CA TYR A 54 13.13 -5.55 9.28
C TYR A 54 14.62 -5.88 9.43
N ASP A 55 15.13 -6.91 8.77
CA ASP A 55 16.56 -7.26 8.80
C ASP A 55 17.37 -6.37 7.86
N SER A 56 16.72 -5.89 6.79
CA SER A 56 17.36 -5.11 5.72
C SER A 56 17.27 -3.59 5.93
N VAL A 57 16.60 -3.13 6.99
CA VAL A 57 16.46 -1.71 7.28
C VAL A 57 17.75 -1.14 7.88
N SER A 58 18.17 0.04 7.42
CA SER A 58 19.32 0.73 8.03
C SER A 58 18.91 1.31 9.38
N TRP A 59 19.31 0.64 10.47
CA TRP A 59 19.04 1.09 11.83
C TRP A 59 19.71 2.42 12.20
N ALA A 60 20.79 2.81 11.51
CA ALA A 60 21.44 4.10 11.74
C ALA A 60 20.64 5.28 11.15
N PHE A 61 19.74 5.01 10.20
CA PHE A 61 18.85 6.00 9.60
C PHE A 61 17.55 6.19 10.39
N LEU A 62 17.10 5.14 11.08
CA LEU A 62 15.90 5.11 11.92
C LEU A 62 16.17 5.72 13.31
#